data_AF-A0A1G7E5A7-F1
#
_entry.id   AF-A0A1G7E5A7-F1
#
_cell.length_a   1.000
_cell.length_b   1.000
_cell.length_c   1.000
_cell.angle_alpha   90.00
_cell.angle_beta   90.00
_cell.angle_gamma   90.00
#
_symmetry.space_group_name_H-M   'P 1'
#
loop_
_entity.id
_entity.type
_entity.pdbx_description
1 polymer ?
#
loop_
_entity_poly.entity_id
_entity_poly.type
_entity_poly.pdbx_seq_one_letter_code
_entity_poly.pdbx_strand_id
1 'polypeptide(L)' 'MIPQSFKDILSEGNSHFQIISMILFMILFAAIVWYVMNKPKTYYKEEASTPLEDNDDETIDYQK' A
#
# COMPACT_ATOMS: atom_id res chain seq x y z
N MET A 1 -4.57 10.22 -31.26
CA MET A 1 -3.31 9.67 -31.81
C MET A 1 -2.51 9.18 -30.62
N ILE A 2 -2.07 7.92 -30.62
CA ILE A 2 -0.96 7.53 -29.74
C ILE A 2 0.24 8.28 -30.31
N PRO A 3 0.99 9.09 -29.52
CA PRO A 3 2.04 9.92 -30.07
C PRO A 3 3.02 9.03 -30.84
N GLN A 4 3.41 9.45 -32.05
CA GLN A 4 4.25 8.63 -32.93
C GLN A 4 5.55 8.20 -32.23
N SER A 5 6.05 9.05 -31.33
CA SER A 5 7.14 8.78 -30.40
C SER A 5 6.96 7.48 -29.59
N PHE A 6 5.75 7.14 -29.13
CA PHE A 6 5.50 5.88 -28.42
C PHE A 6 5.55 4.68 -29.35
N LYS A 7 5.08 4.82 -30.59
CA LYS A 7 5.14 3.77 -31.59
C LYS A 7 6.58 3.55 -32.08
N ASP A 8 7.36 4.60 -32.19
CA ASP A 8 8.76 4.56 -32.59
C ASP A 8 9.64 3.92 -31.49
N ILE A 9 9.42 4.28 -30.21
CA ILE A 9 10.09 3.64 -29.05
C ILE A 9 9.77 2.13 -28.94
N LEU A 10 8.59 1.72 -29.38
CA LEU A 10 8.16 0.31 -29.37
C LEU A 10 8.61 -0.46 -30.62
N SER A 11 8.78 0.22 -31.75
CA SER A 11 9.06 -0.37 -33.06
C SER A 11 10.55 -0.46 -33.39
N GLU A 12 11.39 0.44 -32.85
CA GLU A 12 12.85 0.43 -33.03
C GLU A 12 13.49 -0.52 -32.01
N GLY A 13 13.24 -1.81 -32.21
CA GLY A 13 13.69 -2.87 -31.32
C GLY A 13 15.21 -2.94 -31.19
N ASN A 14 15.73 -2.63 -29.99
CA ASN A 14 16.86 -3.37 -29.44
C ASN A 14 17.04 -3.29 -27.91
N SER A 15 15.97 -3.07 -27.16
CA SER A 15 16.01 -3.21 -25.71
C SER A 15 15.13 -4.39 -25.32
N HIS A 16 15.50 -5.61 -25.71
CA HIS A 16 14.94 -6.83 -25.11
C HIS A 16 14.89 -6.69 -23.57
N PHE A 17 15.94 -6.06 -23.01
CA PHE A 17 16.00 -5.65 -21.61
C PHE A 17 14.91 -4.66 -21.16
N GLN A 18 14.42 -3.74 -21.99
CA GLN A 18 13.31 -2.82 -21.68
C GLN A 18 11.97 -3.57 -21.61
N ILE A 19 11.71 -4.51 -22.53
CA ILE A 19 10.50 -5.33 -22.50
C ILE A 19 10.53 -6.24 -21.26
N ILE A 20 11.68 -6.87 -21.00
CA ILE A 20 11.91 -7.69 -19.80
C ILE A 20 11.78 -6.83 -18.53
N SER A 21 12.35 -5.62 -18.52
CA SER A 21 12.24 -4.65 -17.43
C SER A 21 10.80 -4.25 -17.15
N MET A 22 10.00 -3.97 -18.18
CA MET A 22 8.58 -3.64 -18.06
C MET A 22 7.80 -4.79 -17.44
N ILE A 23 8.02 -6.01 -17.91
CA ILE A 23 7.35 -7.21 -17.39
C ILE A 23 7.77 -7.46 -15.94
N LEU A 24 9.07 -7.37 -15.63
CA LEU A 24 9.59 -7.54 -14.28
C LEU A 24 9.01 -6.50 -13.32
N PHE A 25 8.94 -5.24 -13.75
CA PHE A 25 8.34 -4.16 -12.98
C PHE A 25 6.86 -4.41 -12.69
N MET A 26 6.10 -4.85 -13.70
CA MET A 26 4.69 -5.21 -13.51
C MET A 26 4.51 -6.35 -12.51
N ILE A 27 5.32 -7.41 -12.60
CA ILE A 27 5.26 -8.55 -11.68
C ILE A 27 5.62 -8.12 -10.26
N LEU A 28 6.70 -7.33 -10.11
CA LEU A 28 7.14 -6.82 -8.82
C LEU A 28 6.07 -5.92 -8.18
N PHE A 29 5.45 -5.05 -8.98
CA PHE A 29 4.36 -4.21 -8.51
C PHE A 29 3.16 -5.05 -8.03
N ALA A 30 2.73 -6.04 -8.82
CA ALA A 30 1.65 -6.93 -8.44
C ALA A 30 1.98 -7.73 -7.17
N ALA A 31 3.22 -8.18 -7.03
CA ALA A 31 3.70 -8.89 -5.84
C ALA A 31 3.67 -8.01 -4.59
N ILE A 32 4.09 -6.73 -4.69
CA ILE A 32 4.02 -5.78 -3.57
C ILE A 32 2.57 -5.49 -3.20
N VAL A 33 1.69 -5.24 -4.17
CA VAL A 33 0.28 -5.01 -3.91
C VAL A 33 -0.34 -6.23 -3.21
N TRP A 34 -0.04 -7.44 -3.68
CA TRP A 34 -0.49 -8.67 -3.04
C TRP A 34 0.08 -8.83 -1.63
N TYR A 35 1.36 -8.54 -1.42
CA TYR A 35 2.00 -8.58 -0.11
C TYR A 35 1.36 -7.59 0.88
N VAL A 36 1.11 -6.35 0.45
CA VAL A 36 0.47 -5.32 1.28
C VAL A 36 -0.97 -5.68 1.59
N MET A 37 -1.72 -6.21 0.61
CA MET A 37 -3.11 -6.63 0.79
C MET A 37 -3.24 -7.85 1.70
N ASN A 38 -2.30 -8.80 1.60
CA ASN A 38 -2.23 -9.96 2.47
C ASN A 38 -1.64 -9.65 3.83
N LYS A 39 -1.00 -8.49 4.01
CA LYS A 39 -0.54 -8.07 5.32
C LYS A 39 -1.80 -7.96 6.20
N PRO A 40 -1.90 -8.76 7.27
CA PRO A 40 -3.08 -8.76 8.11
C PRO A 40 -3.24 -7.33 8.67
N LYS A 41 -4.42 -6.74 8.49
CA LYS A 41 -4.82 -5.43 9.06
C LYS A 41 -4.90 -5.45 10.59
N THR A 42 -4.21 -6.38 11.25
CA THR A 42 -4.29 -6.64 12.69
C THR A 42 -3.57 -5.59 13.52
N TYR A 43 -2.70 -4.77 12.93
CA TYR A 43 -2.06 -3.66 13.66
C TYR A 43 -3.06 -2.62 14.18
N TYR A 44 -4.22 -2.46 13.54
CA TYR A 44 -5.27 -1.58 14.06
C TYR A 44 -6.26 -2.29 14.98
N LYS A 45 -6.20 -3.62 15.11
CA LYS A 45 -7.09 -4.32 16.05
C LYS A 45 -6.60 -4.16 17.48
N GLU A 46 -5.30 -4.12 17.68
CA GLU A 46 -4.69 -3.92 19.00
C GLU A 46 -4.91 -2.47 19.48
N GLU A 47 -4.70 -1.48 18.60
CA GLU A 47 -4.94 -0.06 18.89
C GLU A 47 -6.44 0.31 18.95
N ALA A 48 -7.32 -0.34 18.18
CA ALA A 48 -8.77 -0.12 18.29
C ALA A 48 -9.41 -0.87 19.48
N SER A 49 -8.72 -1.86 20.05
CA SER A 49 -9.11 -2.52 21.30
C SER A 49 -8.46 -1.90 22.53
N THR A 50 -7.59 -0.91 22.34
CA THR A 50 -7.18 -0.06 23.46
C THR A 50 -8.46 0.65 23.88
N PRO A 51 -9.00 0.40 25.09
CA PRO A 51 -10.10 1.21 25.57
C PRO A 51 -9.68 2.65 25.38
N LEU A 52 -10.58 3.48 24.83
CA LEU A 52 -10.40 4.93 24.91
C LEU A 52 -9.97 5.18 26.36
N GLU A 53 -8.86 5.88 26.58
CA GLU A 53 -8.51 6.35 27.92
C GLU A 53 -9.71 7.18 28.39
N ASP A 54 -10.63 6.51 29.08
CA ASP A 54 -11.77 7.09 29.75
C ASP A 54 -11.13 7.96 30.83
N ASN A 55 -10.82 9.20 30.47
CA ASN A 55 -10.36 10.26 31.36
C ASN A 55 -11.52 10.74 32.25
N ASP A 56 -12.30 9.80 32.80
CA ASP A 56 -13.48 10.09 33.62
C ASP A 56 -13.34 9.47 35.03
N ASP A 57 -12.12 9.25 35.50
CA ASP A 57 -11.79 8.79 36.86
C ASP A 57 -11.43 9.97 37.80
N GLU A 58 -12.19 11.06 37.75
CA GLU A 58 -12.10 12.17 38.73
C GLU A 58 -13.47 12.73 39.17
N THR A 59 -14.52 11.90 39.26
CA THR A 59 -15.69 12.29 40.08
C THR A 59 -15.37 12.05 41.55
N ILE A 60 -14.76 13.06 42.15
CA ILE A 60 -14.49 13.25 43.58
C ILE A 60 -15.67 12.76 44.43
N ASP A 61 -15.38 11.78 45.31
CA ASP A 61 -16.25 11.35 46.40
C ASP A 61 -16.56 12.52 47.34
N TYR A 62 -17.79 13.03 47.31
CA TYR A 62 -18.31 13.92 48.35
C TYR A 62 -19.14 13.10 49.34
N GLN A 63 -18.44 12.55 50.34
CA GLN A 63 -19.02 12.18 51.63
C GLN A 63 -19.60 13.43 52.32
N LYS A 64 -20.93 13.56 52.40
CA LYS A 64 -21.65 14.04 53.59
C LYS A 64 -23.16 13.83 53.51
#